data_AF-A0A392N2B4-F1
#
_entry.id   AF-A0A392N2B4-F1
#
_cell.length_a   1.000
_cell.length_b   1.000
_cell.length_c   1.000
_cell.angle_alpha   90.00
_cell.angle_beta   90.00
_cell.angle_gamma   90.00
#
_symmetry.space_group_name_H-M   'P 1'
#
loop_
_entity.id
_entity.type
_entity.pdbx_description
1 polymer ?
#
loop_
_entity_poly.entity_id
_entity_poly.type
_entity_poly.pdbx_seq_one_letter_code
_entity_poly.pdbx_strand_id
1 'polypeptide(L)'
;LDSDEVYIIVSLCTRTDTQVLYVDPTTGILRYESKRGFDLFNSQKEAYEFVTNGSRSGCKSRILGRAILGYAALGNFAFLLIATRLIASIPNLPGGGCVYTVGESQWIKISLQNAQSQGKGEVKNILELTELDIDGKHYFCETRDITRPYPSRMPVNQPDPEFVWNAWFSKPFVNVGLPTHCVTLLQVL
;
A
#
# COMPACT_ATOMS: atom_id res chain seq x y z
N LEU A 1 20.41 14.26 -13.78
CA LEU A 1 19.97 13.34 -12.71
C LEU A 1 18.52 13.00 -13.00
N ASP A 2 18.33 12.12 -13.97
CA ASP A 2 17.03 11.62 -14.45
C ASP A 2 16.73 10.28 -13.76
N SER A 3 16.83 10.22 -12.43
CA SER A 3 16.43 9.00 -11.73
C SER A 3 14.90 8.94 -11.73
N ASP A 4 14.32 8.06 -12.54
CA ASP A 4 12.90 7.65 -12.45
C ASP A 4 12.70 6.70 -11.25
N GLU A 5 13.37 7.02 -10.13
CA GLU A 5 13.27 6.28 -8.89
C GLU A 5 11.94 6.58 -8.22
N VAL A 6 11.30 5.53 -7.70
CA VAL A 6 10.06 5.65 -6.96
C VAL A 6 10.26 5.07 -5.56
N TYR A 7 9.90 5.87 -4.56
CA TYR A 7 9.94 5.51 -3.16
C TYR A 7 8.55 5.60 -2.54
N ILE A 8 8.21 4.65 -1.68
CA ILE A 8 6.97 4.64 -0.90
C ILE A 8 7.36 4.91 0.55
N ILE A 9 6.95 6.07 1.08
CA ILE A 9 7.19 6.44 2.49
C ILE A 9 5.93 6.13 3.29
N VAL A 10 6.04 5.28 4.31
CA VAL A 10 4.90 4.77 5.08
C VAL A 10 5.10 4.97 6.57
N SER A 11 4.04 5.36 7.28
CA SER A 11 4.00 5.38 8.74
C SER A 11 2.66 4.82 9.16
N LEU A 12 2.67 3.71 9.88
CA LEU A 12 1.47 3.01 10.34
C LEU A 12 1.04 3.56 11.70
N CYS A 13 -0.27 3.55 12.00
CA CYS A 13 -0.72 4.00 13.33
C CYS A 13 -0.27 3.09 14.48
N THR A 14 0.15 1.87 14.16
CA THR A 14 0.63 0.86 15.10
C THR A 14 2.15 0.92 15.34
N ARG A 15 2.85 1.85 14.69
CA ARG A 15 4.31 1.99 14.73
C ARG A 15 4.73 3.40 15.09
N THR A 16 5.92 3.53 15.68
CA THR A 16 6.54 4.82 16.02
C THR A 16 7.62 5.24 15.02
N ASP A 17 7.88 4.41 14.01
CA ASP A 17 8.89 4.63 12.98
C ASP A 17 8.25 4.70 11.58
N THR A 18 9.03 5.21 10.64
CA THR A 18 8.67 5.38 9.23
C THR A 18 9.53 4.47 8.37
N GLN A 19 8.90 3.77 7.44
CA GLN A 19 9.57 2.89 6.48
C GLN A 19 9.63 3.57 5.11
N VAL A 20 10.71 3.30 4.37
CA VAL A 20 10.86 3.64 2.96
C VAL A 20 10.99 2.35 2.17
N LEU A 21 10.12 2.15 1.19
CA LEU A 21 10.23 1.04 0.25
C LEU A 21 10.73 1.61 -1.08
N TYR A 22 11.76 1.00 -1.65
CA TYR A 22 12.20 1.32 -3.01
C TYR A 22 11.49 0.41 -4.02
N VAL A 23 11.02 0.98 -5.13
CA VAL A 23 10.49 0.23 -6.25
C VAL A 23 11.62 -0.02 -7.25
N ASP A 24 12.02 -1.27 -7.41
CA ASP A 24 13.01 -1.67 -8.41
C ASP A 24 12.52 -1.25 -9.82
N PRO A 25 13.21 -0.34 -10.52
CA PRO A 25 12.69 0.28 -11.74
C PRO A 25 12.66 -0.70 -12.91
N THR A 26 13.38 -1.82 -12.84
CA THR A 26 13.38 -2.84 -13.88
C THR A 26 12.23 -3.82 -13.67
N THR A 27 12.02 -4.28 -12.44
CA THR A 27 11.12 -5.41 -12.14
C THR A 27 9.82 -5.01 -11.45
N GLY A 28 9.76 -3.82 -10.84
CA GLY A 28 8.69 -3.43 -9.94
C GLY A 28 8.72 -4.19 -8.60
N ILE A 29 9.79 -4.91 -8.27
CA ILE A 29 9.88 -5.58 -6.97
C ILE A 29 10.10 -4.52 -5.89
N LEU A 30 9.33 -4.61 -4.80
CA LEU A 30 9.55 -3.79 -3.61
C LEU A 30 10.84 -4.23 -2.93
N ARG A 31 11.64 -3.26 -2.45
CA ARG A 31 12.87 -3.50 -1.71
C ARG A 31 12.79 -2.83 -0.33
N TYR A 32 13.14 -3.60 0.69
CA TYR A 32 13.22 -3.17 2.09
C TYR A 32 14.16 -4.11 2.85
N GLU A 33 15.09 -3.55 3.62
CA GLU A 33 16.15 -4.21 4.39
C GLU A 33 16.02 -3.99 5.91
N SER A 34 15.16 -3.08 6.35
CA SER A 34 14.95 -2.75 7.78
C SER A 34 16.18 -2.14 8.47
N LYS A 35 16.98 -1.37 7.73
CA LYS A 35 18.19 -0.70 8.18
C LYS A 35 17.93 0.75 8.58
N ARG A 36 18.21 1.06 9.84
CA ARG A 36 18.11 2.43 10.38
C ARG A 36 18.95 3.43 9.59
N GLY A 37 18.36 4.57 9.24
CA GLY A 37 19.00 5.63 8.45
C GLY A 37 19.15 5.32 6.96
N PHE A 38 18.59 4.19 6.49
CA PHE A 38 18.55 3.82 5.07
C PHE A 38 17.11 3.65 4.58
N ASP A 39 16.35 2.77 5.22
CA ASP A 39 14.94 2.54 4.89
C ASP A 39 14.02 2.53 6.12
N LEU A 40 14.59 2.80 7.30
CA LEU A 40 13.90 2.91 8.58
C LEU A 40 14.29 4.20 9.30
N PHE A 41 13.32 5.06 9.57
CA PHE A 41 13.49 6.42 10.08
C PHE A 41 12.54 6.72 11.24
N ASN A 42 12.80 7.79 12.00
CA ASN A 42 11.92 8.16 13.12
C ASN A 42 10.69 8.97 12.68
N SER A 43 10.71 9.52 11.46
CA SER A 43 9.62 10.34 10.95
C SER A 43 9.55 10.36 9.42
N GLN A 44 8.38 10.69 8.89
CA GLN A 44 8.18 10.96 7.46
C GLN A 44 9.08 12.08 6.94
N LYS A 45 9.39 13.08 7.78
CA LYS A 45 10.28 14.18 7.42
C LYS A 45 11.69 13.67 7.17
N GLU A 46 12.25 12.89 8.09
CA GLU A 46 13.59 12.32 7.99
C GLU A 46 13.70 11.40 6.77
N ALA A 47 12.71 10.51 6.58
CA ALA A 47 12.62 9.64 5.40
C ALA A 47 12.55 10.44 4.08
N TYR A 48 11.76 11.52 4.06
CA TYR A 48 11.64 12.38 2.88
C TYR A 48 12.94 13.13 2.57
N GLU A 49 13.62 13.64 3.59
CA GLU A 49 14.92 14.29 3.44
C GLU A 49 15.97 13.32 2.91
N PHE A 50 15.96 12.07 3.38
CA PHE A 50 16.83 11.01 2.87
C PHE A 50 16.60 10.74 1.37
N VAL A 51 15.37 10.43 0.96
CA VAL A 51 15.09 10.08 -0.46
C VAL A 51 15.30 11.25 -1.42
N THR A 52 15.21 12.49 -0.93
CA THR A 52 15.43 13.69 -1.75
C THR A 52 16.85 14.23 -1.67
N ASN A 53 17.75 13.59 -0.91
CA ASN A 53 19.07 14.12 -0.55
C ASN A 53 18.99 15.57 -0.04
N GLY A 54 17.94 15.90 0.72
CA GLY A 54 17.64 17.25 1.20
C GLY A 54 17.20 18.26 0.13
N SER A 55 17.18 17.89 -1.15
CA SER A 55 16.83 18.77 -2.26
C SER A 55 15.39 18.60 -2.69
N ARG A 56 14.55 19.60 -2.39
CA ARG A 56 13.15 19.62 -2.86
C ARG A 56 13.03 19.63 -4.39
N SER A 57 14.04 20.16 -5.08
CA SER A 57 14.07 20.31 -6.54
C SER A 57 14.23 19.00 -7.29
N GLY A 58 14.65 17.92 -6.62
CA GLY A 58 14.81 16.59 -7.23
C GLY A 58 13.53 15.75 -7.28
N CYS A 59 12.48 16.12 -6.52
CA CYS A 59 11.23 15.37 -6.47
C CYS A 59 10.29 15.82 -7.60
N LYS A 60 10.16 15.01 -8.66
CA LYS A 60 9.28 15.30 -9.81
C LYS A 60 7.80 15.30 -9.44
N SER A 61 7.37 14.40 -8.55
CA SER A 61 5.98 14.27 -8.13
C SER A 61 5.87 13.70 -6.72
N ARG A 62 4.82 14.09 -6.00
CA ARG A 62 4.49 13.60 -4.67
C ARG A 62 2.99 13.36 -4.56
N ILE A 63 2.61 12.13 -4.22
CA ILE A 63 1.22 11.74 -4.00
C ILE A 63 1.06 11.34 -2.54
N LEU A 64 0.01 11.82 -1.88
CA LEU A 64 -0.28 11.52 -0.48
C LEU A 64 -1.43 10.53 -0.40
N GLY A 65 -1.18 9.41 0.27
CA GLY A 65 -2.20 8.44 0.66
C GLY A 65 -2.51 8.50 2.16
N ARG A 66 -3.66 7.94 2.53
CA ARG A 66 -4.07 7.66 3.90
C ARG A 66 -3.87 6.21 4.28
N ALA A 67 -3.94 5.29 3.32
CA ALA A 67 -3.64 3.88 3.49
C ALA A 67 -3.19 3.26 2.15
N ILE A 68 -2.37 2.21 2.22
CA ILE A 68 -2.03 1.38 1.06
C ILE A 68 -3.03 0.24 1.00
N LEU A 69 -3.70 0.12 -0.15
CA LEU A 69 -4.74 -0.87 -0.39
C LEU A 69 -4.23 -2.03 -1.24
N GLY A 70 -3.13 -1.85 -1.97
CA GLY A 70 -2.59 -2.90 -2.81
C GLY A 70 -1.38 -2.50 -3.65
N TYR A 71 -0.64 -3.50 -4.12
CA TYR A 71 0.43 -3.33 -5.09
C TYR A 71 0.45 -4.48 -6.10
N ALA A 72 0.77 -4.18 -7.35
CA ALA A 72 0.98 -5.19 -8.39
C ALA A 72 2.01 -4.71 -9.43
N ALA A 73 2.99 -5.55 -9.76
CA ALA A 73 3.87 -5.34 -10.90
C ALA A 73 3.42 -6.24 -12.06
N LEU A 74 2.96 -5.63 -13.15
CA LEU A 74 2.33 -6.31 -14.29
C LEU A 74 2.88 -5.76 -15.61
N GLY A 75 3.63 -6.61 -16.33
CA GLY A 75 4.30 -6.25 -17.58
C GLY A 75 5.25 -5.07 -17.39
N ASN A 76 4.95 -3.95 -18.07
CA ASN A 76 5.83 -2.77 -18.10
C ASN A 76 5.51 -1.74 -17.01
N PHE A 77 4.60 -2.08 -16.09
CA PHE A 77 4.13 -1.15 -15.08
C PHE A 77 4.05 -1.79 -13.71
N ALA A 78 4.36 -1.01 -12.70
CA ALA A 78 3.88 -1.26 -11.35
C ALA A 78 2.69 -0.36 -11.03
N PHE A 79 1.79 -0.86 -10.20
CA PHE A 79 0.57 -0.22 -9.79
C PHE A 79 0.51 -0.23 -8.27
N LEU A 80 0.39 0.95 -7.67
CA LEU A 80 0.15 1.13 -6.24
C LEU A 80 -1.27 1.68 -6.06
N LEU A 81 -2.13 0.93 -5.38
CA LEU A 81 -3.46 1.39 -5.00
C LEU A 81 -3.41 1.99 -3.60
N ILE A 82 -3.85 3.25 -3.48
CA ILE A 82 -3.93 3.96 -2.20
C ILE A 82 -5.35 4.46 -1.95
N ALA A 83 -5.72 4.58 -0.68
CA ALA A 83 -6.85 5.43 -0.28
C ALA A 83 -6.35 6.86 -0.15
N THR A 84 -7.03 7.83 -0.77
CA THR A 84 -6.75 9.26 -0.62
C THR A 84 -7.67 9.91 0.40
N ARG A 85 -8.89 9.37 0.57
CA ARG A 85 -9.85 9.77 1.60
C ARG A 85 -10.40 8.55 2.34
N LEU A 86 -10.56 8.68 3.66
CA LEU A 86 -11.16 7.67 4.53
C LEU A 86 -12.41 8.24 5.21
N ILE A 87 -13.40 7.39 5.44
CA ILE A 87 -14.60 7.71 6.23
C ILE A 87 -14.56 6.86 7.49
N ALA A 88 -14.61 7.49 8.67
CA ALA A 88 -14.60 6.80 9.96
C ALA A 88 -16.00 6.20 10.25
N SER A 89 -16.27 5.02 9.70
CA SER A 89 -17.60 4.41 9.72
C SER A 89 -17.96 3.82 11.09
N ILE A 90 -16.97 3.26 11.80
CA ILE A 90 -17.13 2.83 13.19
C ILE A 90 -15.96 3.39 14.00
N PRO A 91 -16.08 4.61 14.56
CA PRO A 91 -15.07 5.18 15.43
C PRO A 91 -15.09 4.53 16.82
N ASN A 92 -13.93 4.50 17.48
CA ASN A 92 -13.78 4.10 18.88
C ASN A 92 -14.29 2.69 19.20
N LEU A 93 -13.82 1.68 18.44
CA LEU A 93 -14.12 0.29 18.75
C LEU A 93 -13.73 -0.05 20.21
N PRO A 94 -14.44 -0.99 20.88
CA PRO A 94 -14.03 -1.51 22.17
C PRO A 94 -12.56 -1.98 22.16
N GLY A 95 -11.76 -1.45 23.06
CA GLY A 95 -10.31 -1.68 23.10
C GLY A 95 -9.48 -0.83 22.13
N GLY A 96 -10.08 0.20 21.53
CA GLY A 96 -9.42 1.11 20.59
C GLY A 96 -9.45 0.63 19.15
N GLY A 97 -9.30 1.59 18.23
CA GLY A 97 -9.34 1.38 16.79
C GLY A 97 -10.52 2.08 16.12
N CYS A 98 -10.49 2.12 14.80
CA CYS A 98 -11.55 2.65 13.96
C CYS A 98 -11.68 1.79 12.71
N VAL A 99 -12.92 1.41 12.37
CA VAL A 99 -13.22 0.85 11.05
C VAL A 99 -13.39 2.00 10.09
N TYR A 100 -12.58 2.02 9.04
CA TYR A 100 -12.67 2.98 7.96
C TYR A 100 -13.33 2.35 6.74
N THR A 101 -14.20 3.11 6.08
CA THR A 101 -14.56 2.87 4.68
C THR A 101 -13.57 3.62 3.78
N VAL A 102 -13.13 2.99 2.69
CA VAL A 102 -12.37 3.67 1.64
C VAL A 102 -13.30 4.67 0.97
N GLY A 103 -13.06 5.96 1.19
CA GLY A 103 -13.93 7.03 0.68
C GLY A 103 -13.58 7.47 -0.74
N GLU A 104 -12.28 7.57 -1.03
CA GLU A 104 -11.69 7.78 -2.35
C GLU A 104 -10.40 6.96 -2.46
N SER A 105 -10.14 6.42 -3.64
CA SER A 105 -8.95 5.66 -3.96
C SER A 105 -8.31 6.11 -5.27
N GLN A 106 -7.02 5.80 -5.42
CA GLN A 106 -6.26 6.12 -6.62
C GLN A 106 -5.26 5.01 -6.95
N TRP A 107 -5.25 4.60 -8.21
CA TRP A 107 -4.17 3.82 -8.80
C TRP A 107 -3.03 4.74 -9.25
N ILE A 108 -1.84 4.51 -8.71
CA ILE A 108 -0.60 5.16 -9.13
C ILE A 108 0.12 4.21 -10.07
N LYS A 109 0.27 4.62 -11.32
CA LYS A 109 0.99 3.88 -12.36
C LYS A 109 2.46 4.30 -12.40
N ILE A 110 3.35 3.32 -12.29
CA ILE A 110 4.81 3.48 -12.28
C ILE A 110 5.35 2.77 -13.51
N SER A 111 6.01 3.50 -14.42
CA SER A 111 6.66 2.93 -15.58
C SER A 111 7.90 2.13 -15.18
N LEU A 112 8.02 0.91 -15.68
CA LEU A 112 9.20 0.06 -15.50
C LEU A 112 10.06 0.08 -16.77
N GLN A 113 11.37 -0.12 -16.59
CA GLN A 113 12.37 -0.07 -17.66
C GLN A 113 12.40 -1.37 -18.49
N ASN A 114 11.80 -2.46 -18.00
CA ASN A 114 11.79 -3.74 -18.70
C ASN A 114 10.61 -3.82 -19.68
N ALA A 115 10.75 -3.17 -20.83
CA ALA A 115 9.76 -3.16 -21.90
C ALA A 115 9.60 -4.56 -22.55
N GLN A 116 8.78 -5.41 -21.94
CA GLN A 116 8.30 -6.63 -22.58
C GLN A 116 7.05 -6.34 -23.40
N SER A 117 6.91 -7.01 -24.54
CA SER A 117 5.71 -6.92 -25.36
C SER A 117 4.54 -7.53 -24.60
N GLN A 118 3.59 -6.70 -24.18
CA GLN A 118 2.39 -7.19 -23.49
C GLN A 118 1.40 -7.75 -24.50
N GLY A 119 0.87 -8.94 -24.22
CA GLY A 119 -0.20 -9.52 -25.01
C GLY A 119 -1.49 -8.70 -24.91
N LYS A 120 -2.35 -8.73 -25.94
CA LYS A 120 -3.66 -8.04 -25.90
C LYS A 120 -4.49 -8.42 -24.66
N GLY A 121 -4.41 -9.67 -24.22
CA GLY A 121 -5.09 -10.14 -23.01
C GLY A 121 -4.53 -9.54 -21.73
N GLU A 122 -3.21 -9.39 -21.61
CA GLU A 122 -2.58 -8.78 -20.43
C GLU A 122 -2.94 -7.30 -20.31
N VAL A 123 -2.93 -6.58 -21.43
CA VAL A 123 -3.35 -5.17 -21.46
C VAL A 123 -4.80 -5.03 -21.00
N LYS A 124 -5.69 -5.90 -21.49
CA LYS A 124 -7.09 -5.92 -21.08
C LYS A 124 -7.23 -6.21 -19.57
N ASN A 125 -6.55 -7.22 -19.05
CA ASN A 125 -6.61 -7.57 -17.63
C ASN A 125 -6.10 -6.44 -16.72
N ILE A 126 -5.05 -5.72 -17.14
CA ILE A 126 -4.54 -4.55 -16.42
C ILE A 126 -5.57 -3.42 -16.39
N LEU A 127 -6.25 -3.17 -17.51
CA LEU A 127 -7.32 -2.15 -17.57
C LEU A 127 -8.46 -2.51 -16.63
N GLU A 128 -8.99 -3.73 -16.72
CA GLU A 128 -10.06 -4.23 -15.86
C GLU A 128 -9.67 -4.15 -14.37
N LEU A 129 -8.40 -4.45 -14.04
CA LEU A 129 -7.87 -4.34 -12.68
C LEU A 129 -7.85 -2.90 -12.17
N THR A 130 -7.48 -1.94 -13.02
CA THR A 130 -7.47 -0.51 -12.66
C THR A 130 -8.86 0.12 -12.61
N GLU A 131 -9.88 -0.58 -13.11
CA GLU A 131 -11.29 -0.16 -13.10
C GLU A 131 -12.10 -0.78 -11.94
N LEU A 132 -11.45 -1.56 -11.06
CA LEU A 132 -12.10 -2.11 -9.87
C LEU A 132 -12.70 -1.01 -8.99
N ASP A 133 -13.98 -1.16 -8.66
CA ASP A 133 -14.72 -0.19 -7.88
C ASP A 133 -14.48 -0.38 -6.37
N ILE A 134 -13.62 0.48 -5.81
CA ILE A 134 -13.17 0.40 -4.42
C ILE A 134 -13.99 1.31 -3.51
N ASP A 135 -14.36 2.48 -4.02
CA ASP A 135 -14.84 3.61 -3.24
C ASP A 135 -16.22 3.33 -2.65
N GLY A 136 -16.36 3.53 -1.34
CA GLY A 136 -17.59 3.26 -0.60
C GLY A 136 -17.91 1.77 -0.39
N LYS A 137 -17.11 0.85 -0.95
CA LYS A 137 -17.40 -0.59 -0.96
C LYS A 137 -16.48 -1.44 -0.08
N HIS A 138 -15.33 -0.89 0.29
CA HIS A 138 -14.31 -1.61 1.06
C HIS A 138 -14.05 -0.98 2.41
N TYR A 139 -13.78 -1.83 3.39
CA TYR A 139 -13.61 -1.48 4.79
C TYR A 139 -12.30 -2.06 5.31
N PHE A 140 -11.65 -1.38 6.24
CA PHE A 140 -10.48 -1.91 6.95
C PHE A 140 -10.36 -1.34 8.36
N CYS A 141 -9.55 -1.99 9.19
CA CYS A 141 -9.07 -1.46 10.45
C CYS A 141 -7.59 -1.84 10.61
N GLU A 142 -6.71 -0.88 10.90
CA GLU A 142 -5.27 -1.16 11.08
C GLU A 142 -4.96 -1.88 12.40
N THR A 143 -5.86 -1.79 13.38
CA THR A 143 -5.63 -2.25 14.76
C THR A 143 -6.45 -3.48 15.14
N ARG A 144 -7.40 -3.88 14.30
CA ARG A 144 -8.35 -4.98 14.56
C ARG A 144 -8.60 -5.77 13.29
N ASP A 145 -8.75 -7.08 13.45
CA ASP A 145 -9.23 -7.94 12.36
C ASP A 145 -10.75 -7.83 12.25
N ILE A 146 -11.23 -7.23 11.15
CA ILE A 146 -12.66 -7.09 10.85
C ILE A 146 -13.18 -8.19 9.91
N THR A 147 -12.32 -9.13 9.52
CA THR A 147 -12.72 -10.27 8.68
C THR A 147 -13.46 -11.35 9.49
N ARG A 148 -13.55 -11.19 10.82
CA ARG A 148 -14.21 -12.12 11.73
C ARG A 148 -15.07 -11.40 12.76
N PRO A 149 -16.12 -12.06 13.29
CA PRO A 149 -16.89 -11.53 14.40
C PRO A 149 -16.03 -11.25 15.65
N TYR A 150 -16.35 -10.16 16.34
CA TYR A 150 -15.73 -9.84 17.63
C TYR A 150 -16.45 -10.55 18.79
N PRO A 151 -15.74 -11.13 19.77
CA PRO A 151 -14.27 -11.25 19.85
C PRO A 151 -13.74 -12.44 19.03
N SER A 152 -12.70 -12.21 18.23
CA SER A 152 -11.95 -13.27 17.56
C SER A 152 -10.86 -13.83 18.48
N ARG A 153 -10.65 -15.14 18.45
CA ARG A 153 -9.49 -15.80 19.11
C ARG A 153 -8.22 -15.72 18.27
N MET A 154 -8.33 -15.33 17.01
CA MET A 154 -7.21 -15.23 16.09
C MET A 154 -6.48 -13.89 16.25
N PRO A 155 -5.14 -13.87 16.11
CA PRO A 155 -4.37 -12.63 16.06
C PRO A 155 -4.79 -11.72 14.90
N VAL A 156 -4.60 -10.41 15.07
CA VAL A 156 -4.93 -9.39 14.04
C VAL A 156 -4.15 -9.60 12.73
N ASN A 157 -2.93 -10.15 12.81
CA ASN A 157 -2.09 -10.45 11.66
C ASN A 157 -2.41 -11.80 10.98
N GLN A 158 -3.48 -12.48 11.39
CA GLN A 158 -3.94 -13.73 10.78
C GLN A 158 -5.40 -13.59 10.37
N PRO A 159 -5.77 -12.66 9.46
CA PRO A 159 -7.15 -12.46 9.03
C PRO A 159 -7.73 -13.72 8.38
N ASP A 160 -9.04 -13.76 8.24
CA ASP A 160 -9.74 -14.85 7.57
C ASP A 160 -9.53 -14.75 6.06
N PRO A 161 -8.78 -15.69 5.43
CA PRO A 161 -8.43 -15.57 4.02
C PRO A 161 -9.63 -15.49 3.08
N GLU A 162 -10.78 -16.06 3.47
CA GLU A 162 -12.02 -16.01 2.69
C GLU A 162 -12.55 -14.58 2.53
N PHE A 163 -12.27 -13.71 3.50
CA PHE A 163 -12.79 -12.35 3.58
C PHE A 163 -11.74 -11.27 3.29
N VAL A 164 -10.48 -11.65 3.01
CA VAL A 164 -9.43 -10.72 2.59
C VAL A 164 -9.54 -10.46 1.08
N TRP A 165 -10.27 -9.41 0.71
CA TRP A 165 -10.50 -9.05 -0.69
C TRP A 165 -9.20 -8.79 -1.46
N ASN A 166 -8.24 -8.10 -0.84
CA ASN A 166 -6.98 -7.72 -1.46
C ASN A 166 -5.81 -8.69 -1.20
N ALA A 167 -6.09 -9.96 -0.91
CA ALA A 167 -5.06 -10.93 -0.52
C ALA A 167 -3.93 -11.06 -1.57
N TRP A 168 -4.26 -10.94 -2.85
CA TRP A 168 -3.25 -10.97 -3.91
C TRP A 168 -2.41 -9.68 -3.96
N PHE A 169 -3.04 -8.53 -3.77
CA PHE A 169 -2.37 -7.22 -3.80
C PHE A 169 -1.45 -6.95 -2.61
N SER A 170 -1.66 -7.63 -1.48
CA SER A 170 -0.82 -7.48 -0.29
C SER A 170 0.48 -8.30 -0.36
N LYS A 171 0.54 -9.35 -1.19
CA LYS A 171 1.69 -10.27 -1.31
C LYS A 171 3.04 -9.56 -1.51
N PRO A 172 3.17 -8.52 -2.36
CA PRO A 172 4.46 -7.83 -2.53
C PRO A 172 5.01 -7.25 -1.23
N PHE A 173 4.14 -6.77 -0.32
CA PHE A 173 4.55 -6.28 0.99
C PHE A 173 4.92 -7.42 1.95
N VAL A 174 4.14 -8.51 1.93
CA VAL A 174 4.44 -9.72 2.73
C VAL A 174 5.82 -10.29 2.35
N ASN A 175 6.12 -10.35 1.06
CA ASN A 175 7.38 -10.90 0.54
C ASN A 175 8.63 -10.14 1.00
N VAL A 176 8.49 -8.85 1.35
CA VAL A 176 9.57 -8.02 1.87
C VAL A 176 9.53 -7.88 3.40
N GLY A 177 8.72 -8.69 4.09
CA GLY A 177 8.63 -8.69 5.54
C GLY A 177 7.76 -7.58 6.14
N LEU A 178 6.88 -6.98 5.33
CA LEU A 178 5.99 -5.87 5.72
C LEU A 178 4.50 -6.25 5.64
N PRO A 179 4.04 -7.32 6.31
CA PRO A 179 2.71 -7.90 6.10
C PRO A 179 1.54 -6.98 6.49
N THR A 180 1.78 -5.93 7.28
CA THR A 180 0.74 -4.99 7.75
C THR A 180 0.73 -3.67 6.99
N HIS A 181 1.65 -3.47 6.04
CA HIS A 181 1.77 -2.20 5.31
C HIS A 181 0.68 -2.01 4.27
N CYS A 182 0.17 -3.11 3.73
CA CYS A 182 -1.06 -3.13 2.95
C CYS A 182 -2.21 -3.56 3.87
N VAL A 183 -3.20 -2.68 4.03
CA VAL A 183 -4.31 -2.95 4.95
C VAL A 183 -5.14 -4.14 4.47
N THR A 184 -5.72 -4.90 5.38
CA THR A 184 -6.67 -5.96 5.00
C THR A 184 -8.01 -5.35 4.64
N LEU A 185 -8.46 -5.55 3.39
CA LEU A 185 -9.76 -5.06 2.93
C LEU A 185 -10.84 -6.12 3.05
N LEU A 186 -11.93 -5.76 3.71
CA LEU A 186 -13.20 -6.46 3.69
C LEU A 186 -14.12 -5.80 2.66
N GLN A 187 -14.74 -6.60 1.79
CA GLN A 187 -15.83 -6.14 0.92
C GLN A 187 -17.16 -6.61 1.50
N VAL A 188 -18.11 -5.70 1.70
CA VAL A 188 -19.48 -6.05 2.11
C VAL A 188 -20.38 -5.85 0.89
N LEU A 189 -21.09 -6.91 0.50
CA LEU A 189 -22.04 -6.93 -0.61
C LEU A 189 -23.34 -6.19 -0.27
#